data_AF-A0A840WKU0-F1
#
_entry.id   AF-A0A840WKU0-F1
#
_cell.length_a   1.000
_cell.length_b   1.000
_cell.length_c   1.000
_cell.angle_alpha   90.00
_cell.angle_beta   90.00
_cell.angle_gamma   90.00
#
_symmetry.space_group_name_H-M   'P 1'
#
loop_
_entity.id
_entity.type
_entity.pdbx_description
1 polymer ?
#
loop_
_entity_poly.entity_id
_entity_poly.type
_entity_poly.pdbx_seq_one_letter_code
_entity_poly.pdbx_strand_id
1 'polypeptide(L)'
;MSDIAKAVGISRQALYLHYPNRADLLIAATRYLDRVKDADARLAESRAATSGLARLHAYIDAWGGYIPEIHGILSALRAMRDTDAEAAAACDDRMDAMRQGCAAAVRALNADGMLRPDLTEDTATDLLWSILSAEMWEHLVKRCGWTQDAYRAEVTRLADGALIATPQSTP
;
A
#
# COMPACT_ATOMS: atom_id res chain seq x y z
N MET A 1 22.03 -11.03 6.05
CA MET A 1 22.17 -12.50 6.17
C MET A 1 22.89 -12.90 7.45
N SER A 2 24.16 -12.53 7.66
CA SER A 2 24.91 -12.91 8.86
C SER A 2 24.24 -12.49 10.17
N ASP A 3 23.77 -11.24 10.26
CA ASP A 3 23.12 -10.75 11.49
C ASP A 3 21.80 -11.46 11.79
N ILE A 4 21.04 -11.79 10.73
CA ILE A 4 19.78 -12.54 10.84
C ILE A 4 20.07 -13.96 11.32
N ALA A 5 21.04 -14.66 10.71
CA ALA A 5 21.43 -16.00 11.11
C ALA A 5 21.89 -16.04 12.58
N LYS A 6 22.69 -15.05 13.00
CA LYS A 6 23.12 -14.89 14.39
C LYS A 6 21.94 -14.66 15.33
N ALA A 7 20.99 -13.79 14.96
CA ALA A 7 19.83 -13.46 15.78
C ALA A 7 18.91 -14.68 16.02
N VAL A 8 18.81 -15.60 15.05
CA VAL A 8 17.98 -16.81 15.16
C VAL A 8 18.77 -18.06 15.53
N GLY A 9 20.05 -17.92 15.90
CA GLY A 9 20.88 -19.01 16.42
C GLY A 9 21.28 -20.07 15.39
N ILE A 10 21.30 -19.74 14.09
CA ILE A 10 21.72 -20.66 13.01
C ILE A 10 23.00 -20.18 12.32
N SER A 11 23.66 -21.09 11.60
CA SER A 11 24.80 -20.72 10.78
C SER A 11 24.35 -19.91 9.55
N ARG A 12 25.24 -19.04 9.05
CA ARG A 12 25.01 -18.34 7.78
C ARG A 12 24.70 -19.32 6.65
N GLN A 13 25.44 -20.43 6.55
CA GLN A 13 25.24 -21.46 5.53
C GLN A 13 23.86 -22.12 5.61
N ALA A 14 23.35 -22.38 6.82
CA ALA A 14 22.01 -22.91 7.00
C ALA A 14 20.94 -21.93 6.49
N LEU A 15 21.10 -20.63 6.72
CA LEU A 15 20.18 -19.63 6.20
C LEU A 15 20.19 -19.58 4.66
N TYR A 16 21.37 -19.66 4.04
CA TYR A 16 21.51 -19.69 2.57
C TYR A 16 20.93 -20.96 1.93
N LEU A 17 20.87 -22.08 2.65
CA LEU A 17 20.21 -23.30 2.18
C LEU A 17 18.70 -23.10 1.99
N HIS A 18 18.08 -22.26 2.83
CA HIS A 18 16.65 -21.94 2.74
C HIS A 18 16.37 -20.74 1.82
N TYR A 19 17.27 -19.76 1.80
CA TYR A 19 17.13 -18.53 1.03
C TYR A 19 18.44 -18.24 0.29
N PRO A 20 18.52 -18.61 -1.01
CA PRO A 20 19.73 -18.49 -1.82
C PRO A 20 20.33 -17.08 -1.83
N ASN A 21 19.49 -16.06 -1.75
CA ASN A 21 19.93 -14.67 -1.69
C ASN A 21 19.11 -13.83 -0.68
N ARG A 22 19.45 -12.54 -0.59
CA ARG A 22 18.77 -11.61 0.33
C ARG A 22 17.35 -11.27 -0.15
N ALA A 23 17.12 -11.19 -1.46
CA ALA A 23 15.80 -10.91 -2.03
C ALA A 23 14.82 -12.04 -1.69
N ASP A 24 15.20 -13.31 -1.88
CA ASP A 24 14.41 -14.49 -1.51
C ASP A 24 13.94 -14.44 -0.06
N LEU A 25 14.85 -14.10 0.86
CA LEU A 25 14.51 -13.96 2.27
C LEU A 25 13.51 -12.82 2.52
N LEU A 26 13.70 -11.66 1.87
CA LEU A 26 12.78 -10.53 2.01
C LEU A 26 11.41 -10.85 1.40
N ILE A 27 11.36 -11.52 0.25
CA ILE A 27 10.11 -11.97 -0.40
C ILE A 27 9.38 -12.96 0.51
N ALA A 28 10.09 -13.92 1.08
CA ALA A 28 9.50 -14.88 2.02
C ALA A 28 8.98 -14.19 3.29
N ALA A 29 9.74 -13.24 3.83
CA ALA A 29 9.32 -12.44 4.99
C ALA A 29 8.09 -11.59 4.68
N THR A 30 8.02 -11.01 3.48
CA THR A 30 6.88 -10.24 2.96
C THR A 30 5.61 -11.09 2.96
N ARG A 31 5.68 -12.27 2.33
CA ARG A 31 4.55 -13.22 2.26
C ARG A 31 4.14 -13.74 3.64
N TYR A 32 5.11 -13.96 4.53
CA TYR A 32 4.83 -14.36 5.91
C TYR A 32 4.11 -13.24 6.66
N LEU A 33 4.55 -11.99 6.50
CA LEU A 33 3.94 -10.83 7.13
C LEU A 33 2.51 -10.62 6.63
N ASP A 34 2.27 -10.73 5.31
CA ASP A 34 0.91 -10.64 4.74
C ASP A 34 -0.04 -11.68 5.36
N ARG A 35 0.43 -12.93 5.56
CA ARG A 35 -0.36 -13.98 6.22
C ARG A 35 -0.60 -13.71 7.70
N VAL A 36 0.46 -13.36 8.46
CA VAL A 36 0.36 -13.14 9.92
C VAL A 36 -0.49 -11.92 10.22
N LYS A 37 -0.38 -10.89 9.40
CA LYS A 37 -1.16 -9.69 9.58
C LYS A 37 -2.59 -9.91 9.08
N ASP A 38 -2.83 -10.80 8.13
CA ASP A 38 -4.10 -11.02 7.44
C ASP A 38 -4.45 -9.83 6.54
N ALA A 39 -3.62 -9.63 5.52
CA ALA A 39 -3.79 -8.56 4.54
C ALA A 39 -5.14 -8.62 3.82
N ASP A 40 -5.69 -9.83 3.60
CA ASP A 40 -6.99 -10.01 2.96
C ASP A 40 -8.15 -9.60 3.88
N ALA A 41 -8.12 -9.97 5.17
CA ALA A 41 -9.15 -9.55 6.12
C ALA A 41 -9.22 -8.03 6.30
N ARG A 42 -8.09 -7.32 6.23
CA ARG A 42 -8.07 -5.85 6.23
C ARG A 42 -8.89 -5.26 5.09
N LEU A 43 -8.88 -5.91 3.93
CA LEU A 43 -9.60 -5.44 2.75
C LEU A 43 -11.06 -5.90 2.71
N ALA A 44 -11.51 -6.72 3.66
CA ALA A 44 -12.85 -7.30 3.65
C ALA A 44 -13.95 -6.22 3.67
N GLU A 45 -13.81 -5.20 4.52
CA GLU A 45 -14.76 -4.10 4.62
C GLU A 45 -14.86 -3.32 3.30
N SER A 46 -13.73 -2.94 2.71
CA SER A 46 -13.70 -2.29 1.39
C SER A 46 -14.34 -3.16 0.31
N ARG A 47 -14.05 -4.46 0.29
CA ARG A 47 -14.61 -5.38 -0.71
C ARG A 47 -16.12 -5.58 -0.54
N ALA A 48 -16.63 -5.52 0.68
CA ALA A 48 -18.05 -5.71 1.02
C ALA A 48 -18.88 -4.41 1.02
N ALA A 49 -18.24 -3.25 0.95
CA ALA A 49 -18.91 -1.97 0.95
C ALA A 49 -19.93 -1.82 -0.20
N THR A 50 -21.09 -1.25 0.12
CA THR A 50 -22.23 -1.12 -0.79
C THR A 50 -22.31 0.23 -1.51
N SER A 51 -21.36 1.14 -1.24
CA SER A 51 -21.19 2.39 -1.98
C SER A 51 -19.71 2.64 -2.30
N GLY A 52 -19.46 3.35 -3.38
CA GLY A 52 -18.13 3.76 -3.83
C GLY A 52 -17.40 4.62 -2.79
N LEU A 53 -18.11 5.52 -2.11
CA LEU A 53 -17.54 6.32 -1.02
C LEU A 53 -17.09 5.44 0.14
N ALA A 54 -17.96 4.55 0.63
CA ALA A 54 -17.63 3.66 1.73
C ALA A 54 -16.48 2.71 1.35
N ARG A 55 -16.48 2.21 0.10
CA ARG A 55 -15.39 1.37 -0.42
C ARG A 55 -14.05 2.11 -0.45
N LEU A 56 -14.04 3.36 -0.91
CA LEU A 56 -12.85 4.21 -0.97
C LEU A 56 -12.29 4.43 0.44
N HIS A 57 -13.12 4.89 1.37
CA HIS A 57 -12.69 5.17 2.75
C HIS A 57 -12.20 3.91 3.46
N ALA A 58 -12.91 2.79 3.34
CA ALA A 58 -12.47 1.52 3.91
C ALA A 58 -11.16 1.02 3.26
N TYR A 59 -10.94 1.26 1.97
CA TYR A 59 -9.66 0.92 1.33
C TYR A 59 -8.50 1.77 1.87
N ILE A 60 -8.72 3.09 1.99
CA ILE A 60 -7.73 4.04 2.53
C ILE A 60 -7.37 3.67 3.97
N ASP A 61 -8.36 3.36 4.82
CA ASP A 61 -8.11 2.97 6.20
C ASP A 61 -7.34 1.64 6.30
N ALA A 62 -7.79 0.63 5.55
CA ALA A 62 -7.15 -0.68 5.50
C ALA A 62 -5.69 -0.59 5.07
N TRP A 63 -5.42 0.14 3.99
CA TRP A 63 -4.07 0.32 3.47
C TRP A 63 -3.21 1.22 4.37
N GLY A 64 -3.74 2.38 4.78
CA GLY A 64 -3.04 3.33 5.65
C GLY A 64 -2.70 2.74 7.02
N GLY A 65 -3.55 1.87 7.55
CA GLY A 65 -3.28 1.08 8.75
C GLY A 65 -2.26 -0.04 8.55
N TYR A 66 -2.05 -0.51 7.32
CA TYR A 66 -1.11 -1.59 7.02
C TYR A 66 0.32 -1.10 6.73
N ILE A 67 0.48 0.10 6.12
CA ILE A 67 1.80 0.66 5.78
C ILE A 67 2.82 0.60 6.94
N PRO A 68 2.50 0.95 8.20
CA PRO A 68 3.45 0.92 9.31
C PRO A 68 4.08 -0.46 9.55
N GLU A 69 3.34 -1.53 9.25
CA GLU A 69 3.75 -2.91 9.46
C GLU A 69 4.71 -3.38 8.37
N ILE A 70 4.50 -2.92 7.13
CA ILE A 70 5.24 -3.38 5.95
C ILE A 70 6.33 -2.42 5.46
N HIS A 71 6.35 -1.17 5.93
CA HIS A 71 7.24 -0.12 5.42
C HIS A 71 8.72 -0.53 5.41
N GLY A 72 9.20 -1.16 6.49
CA GLY A 72 10.61 -1.56 6.58
C GLY A 72 11.02 -2.56 5.51
N ILE A 73 10.13 -3.50 5.17
CA ILE A 73 10.36 -4.48 4.10
C ILE A 73 10.26 -3.82 2.73
N LEU A 74 9.24 -2.97 2.51
CA LEU A 74 9.08 -2.21 1.26
C LEU A 74 10.32 -1.35 0.98
N SER A 75 10.81 -0.63 1.99
CA SER A 75 12.01 0.19 1.90
C SER A 75 13.25 -0.64 1.53
N ALA A 76 13.40 -1.83 2.14
CA ALA A 76 14.50 -2.74 1.84
C ALA A 76 14.45 -3.29 0.41
N LEU A 77 13.27 -3.70 -0.08
CA LEU A 77 13.07 -4.16 -1.46
C LEU A 77 13.36 -3.04 -2.46
N ARG A 78 12.83 -1.84 -2.21
CA ARG A 78 13.04 -0.66 -3.08
C ARG A 78 14.51 -0.26 -3.17
N ALA A 79 15.27 -0.40 -2.08
CA ALA A 79 16.70 -0.12 -2.07
C ALA A 79 17.55 -1.16 -2.84
N MET A 80 17.01 -2.36 -3.08
CA MET A 80 17.71 -3.43 -3.80
C MET A 80 17.36 -3.48 -5.30
N ARG A 81 16.24 -2.86 -5.69
CA ARG A 81 15.65 -2.93 -7.04
C ARG A 81 16.65 -2.70 -8.18
N ASP A 82 17.55 -1.72 -8.05
CA ASP A 82 18.47 -1.37 -9.14
C ASP A 82 19.59 -2.40 -9.36
N THR A 83 19.79 -3.31 -8.39
CA THR A 83 20.90 -4.28 -8.38
C THR A 83 20.44 -5.73 -8.34
N ASP A 84 19.15 -5.98 -8.15
CA ASP A 84 18.58 -7.31 -7.91
C ASP A 84 17.21 -7.42 -8.61
N ALA A 85 17.17 -8.19 -9.70
CA ALA A 85 15.98 -8.33 -10.53
C ALA A 85 14.83 -9.06 -9.81
N GLU A 86 15.13 -9.95 -8.86
CA GLU A 86 14.10 -10.64 -8.08
C GLU A 86 13.48 -9.70 -7.04
N ALA A 87 14.30 -8.86 -6.40
CA ALA A 87 13.81 -7.80 -5.53
C ALA A 87 12.97 -6.76 -6.30
N ALA A 88 13.39 -6.42 -7.53
CA ALA A 88 12.64 -5.54 -8.42
C ALA A 88 11.25 -6.11 -8.71
N ALA A 89 11.19 -7.35 -9.22
CA ALA A 89 9.92 -8.03 -9.52
C ALA A 89 8.99 -8.12 -8.31
N ALA A 90 9.52 -8.45 -7.13
CA ALA A 90 8.71 -8.51 -5.91
C ALA A 90 8.19 -7.13 -5.44
N CYS A 91 8.97 -6.07 -5.66
CA CYS A 91 8.54 -4.71 -5.41
C CYS A 91 7.43 -4.30 -6.39
N ASP A 92 7.59 -4.62 -7.68
CA ASP A 92 6.66 -4.28 -8.74
C ASP A 92 5.32 -5.02 -8.56
N ASP A 93 5.34 -6.34 -8.30
CA ASP A 93 4.14 -7.14 -8.02
C ASP A 93 3.30 -6.54 -6.88
N ARG A 94 3.98 -6.04 -5.84
CA ARG A 94 3.33 -5.42 -4.69
C ARG A 94 2.72 -4.06 -5.04
N MET A 95 3.43 -3.27 -5.83
CA MET A 95 2.96 -1.97 -6.30
C MET A 95 1.77 -2.11 -7.25
N ASP A 96 1.79 -3.13 -8.11
CA ASP A 96 0.68 -3.47 -9.00
C ASP A 96 -0.54 -3.92 -8.22
N ALA A 97 -0.39 -4.77 -7.19
CA ALA A 97 -1.48 -5.15 -6.32
C ALA A 97 -2.12 -3.94 -5.60
N MET A 98 -1.29 -2.99 -5.13
CA MET A 98 -1.77 -1.74 -4.53
C MET A 98 -2.53 -0.88 -5.56
N ARG A 99 -2.01 -0.77 -6.79
CA ARG A 99 -2.66 0.00 -7.86
C ARG A 99 -3.99 -0.63 -8.28
N GLN A 100 -4.08 -1.96 -8.34
CA GLN A 100 -5.33 -2.69 -8.60
C GLN A 100 -6.39 -2.42 -7.52
N GLY A 101 -5.98 -2.38 -6.24
CA GLY A 101 -6.88 -1.99 -5.15
C GLY A 101 -7.42 -0.57 -5.30
N CYS A 102 -6.55 0.38 -5.66
CA CYS A 102 -6.95 1.76 -5.97
C CYS A 102 -7.96 1.81 -7.13
N ALA A 103 -7.69 1.07 -8.22
CA ALA A 103 -8.57 1.00 -9.39
C ALA A 103 -9.96 0.45 -9.02
N ALA A 104 -10.01 -0.56 -8.15
CA ALA A 104 -11.27 -1.13 -7.70
C ALA A 104 -12.10 -0.15 -6.84
N ALA A 105 -11.46 0.69 -6.02
CA ALA A 105 -12.13 1.74 -5.27
C ALA A 105 -12.66 2.85 -6.20
N VAL A 106 -11.82 3.32 -7.13
CA VAL A 106 -12.19 4.35 -8.12
C VAL A 106 -13.34 3.90 -9.01
N ARG A 107 -13.34 2.65 -9.47
CA ARG A 107 -14.43 2.11 -10.29
C ARG A 107 -15.77 2.11 -9.56
N ALA A 108 -15.78 1.76 -8.27
CA ALA A 108 -17.00 1.82 -7.47
C ALA A 108 -17.48 3.26 -7.27
N LEU A 109 -16.55 4.21 -7.06
CA LEU A 109 -16.86 5.63 -6.97
C LEU A 109 -17.47 6.16 -8.28
N ASN A 110 -16.94 5.74 -9.42
CA ASN A 110 -17.46 6.10 -10.74
C ASN A 110 -18.85 5.48 -11.02
N ALA A 111 -19.04 4.22 -10.64
CA ALA A 111 -20.32 3.52 -10.79
C ALA A 111 -21.46 4.22 -10.01
N ASP A 112 -21.13 4.84 -8.88
CA ASP A 112 -22.07 5.64 -8.08
C ASP A 112 -22.25 7.08 -8.60
N GLY A 113 -21.57 7.47 -9.69
CA GLY A 113 -21.62 8.82 -10.25
C GLY A 113 -20.96 9.89 -9.38
N MET A 114 -20.09 9.48 -8.44
CA MET A 114 -19.43 10.38 -7.50
C MET A 114 -18.06 10.86 -7.96
N LEU A 115 -17.45 10.17 -8.92
CA LEU A 115 -16.15 10.55 -9.48
C LEU A 115 -16.27 11.91 -10.17
N ARG A 116 -15.25 12.76 -9.95
CA ARG A 116 -15.12 14.04 -10.64
C ARG A 116 -15.23 13.89 -12.16
N PRO A 117 -16.06 14.71 -12.83
CA PRO A 117 -16.36 14.54 -14.25
C PRO A 117 -15.17 14.87 -15.17
N ASP A 118 -14.15 15.56 -14.67
CA ASP A 118 -12.92 15.86 -15.41
C ASP A 118 -11.87 14.74 -15.34
N LEU A 119 -12.12 13.68 -14.57
CA LEU A 119 -11.19 12.56 -14.41
C LEU A 119 -11.64 11.31 -15.16
N THR A 120 -10.67 10.62 -15.75
CA THR A 120 -10.83 9.22 -16.17
C THR A 120 -10.56 8.29 -14.98
N GLU A 121 -11.10 7.06 -15.01
CA GLU A 121 -10.79 6.05 -13.99
C GLU A 121 -9.28 5.80 -13.85
N ASP A 122 -8.54 5.79 -14.95
CA ASP A 122 -7.08 5.61 -14.93
C ASP A 122 -6.36 6.77 -14.24
N THR A 123 -6.69 8.01 -14.60
CA THR A 123 -6.10 9.20 -13.97
C THR A 123 -6.43 9.23 -12.48
N ALA A 124 -7.68 8.95 -12.12
CA ALA A 124 -8.12 8.88 -10.73
C ALA A 124 -7.40 7.76 -9.95
N THR A 125 -7.15 6.61 -10.59
CA THR A 125 -6.38 5.51 -10.03
C THR A 125 -4.95 5.93 -9.74
N ASP A 126 -4.29 6.59 -10.69
CA ASP A 126 -2.91 7.05 -10.54
C ASP A 126 -2.77 8.11 -9.45
N LEU A 127 -3.74 9.03 -9.34
CA LEU A 127 -3.81 10.00 -8.26
C LEU A 127 -3.96 9.32 -6.89
N LEU A 128 -4.93 8.41 -6.75
CA LEU A 128 -5.16 7.69 -5.50
C LEU A 128 -3.93 6.86 -5.10
N TRP A 129 -3.35 6.15 -6.06
CA TRP A 129 -2.15 5.33 -5.87
C TRP A 129 -0.96 6.18 -5.39
N SER A 130 -0.81 7.38 -5.92
CA SER A 130 0.22 8.34 -5.51
C SER A 130 -0.01 8.87 -4.09
N ILE A 131 -1.25 9.26 -3.76
CA ILE A 131 -1.65 9.75 -2.43
C ILE A 131 -1.39 8.68 -1.36
N LEU A 132 -1.68 7.41 -1.68
CA LEU A 132 -1.55 6.26 -0.77
C LEU A 132 -0.16 5.61 -0.80
N SER A 133 0.82 6.20 -1.50
CA SER A 133 2.16 5.63 -1.60
C SER A 133 2.86 5.50 -0.23
N ALA A 134 3.70 4.48 -0.09
CA ALA A 134 4.51 4.28 1.12
C ALA A 134 5.52 5.43 1.31
N GLU A 135 5.94 6.07 0.21
CA GLU A 135 6.75 7.27 0.15
C GLU A 135 6.05 8.46 0.83
N MET A 136 4.78 8.70 0.50
CA MET A 136 3.99 9.77 1.14
C MET A 136 3.89 9.53 2.64
N TRP A 137 3.59 8.29 3.05
CA TRP A 137 3.58 7.90 4.45
C TRP A 137 4.92 8.13 5.14
N GLU A 138 6.02 7.72 4.51
CA GLU A 138 7.37 7.88 5.07
C GLU A 138 7.72 9.35 5.25
N HIS A 139 7.42 10.20 4.27
CA HIS A 139 7.63 11.64 4.38
C HIS A 139 6.82 12.25 5.52
N LEU A 140 5.50 12.01 5.57
CA LEU A 140 4.64 12.65 6.56
C LEU A 140 4.89 12.11 7.98
N VAL A 141 4.93 10.79 8.15
CA VAL A 141 5.05 10.16 9.47
C VAL A 141 6.50 10.16 9.96
N LYS A 142 7.46 9.68 9.16
CA LYS A 142 8.84 9.51 9.62
C LYS A 142 9.66 10.79 9.56
N ARG A 143 9.44 11.65 8.56
CA ARG A 143 10.23 12.89 8.38
C ARG A 143 9.55 14.13 8.96
N CYS A 144 8.24 14.27 8.77
CA CYS A 144 7.48 15.42 9.28
C CYS A 144 6.88 15.17 10.68
N GLY A 145 7.01 13.96 11.24
CA GLY A 145 6.61 13.65 12.61
C GLY A 145 5.10 13.50 12.83
N TRP A 146 4.34 13.23 11.78
CA TRP A 146 2.89 13.06 11.90
C TRP A 146 2.53 11.79 12.67
N THR A 147 1.41 11.83 13.40
CA THR A 147 0.80 10.62 13.96
C THR A 147 0.12 9.81 12.84
N GLN A 148 -0.13 8.52 13.09
CA GLN A 148 -0.88 7.71 12.11
C GLN A 148 -2.30 8.22 11.89
N ASP A 149 -2.96 8.70 12.94
CA ASP A 149 -4.32 9.24 12.82
C ASP A 149 -4.33 10.50 11.96
N ALA A 150 -3.36 11.39 12.14
CA ALA A 150 -3.23 12.60 11.31
C ALA A 150 -2.94 12.24 9.85
N TYR A 151 -2.06 11.26 9.60
CA TYR A 151 -1.80 10.76 8.25
C TYR A 151 -3.06 10.22 7.59
N ARG A 152 -3.78 9.29 8.25
CA ARG A 152 -5.01 8.68 7.72
C ARG A 152 -6.08 9.72 7.41
N ALA A 153 -6.34 10.64 8.35
CA ALA A 153 -7.32 11.70 8.14
C ALA A 153 -6.98 12.56 6.93
N GLU A 154 -5.70 12.91 6.75
CA GLU A 154 -5.28 13.78 5.66
C GLU A 154 -5.26 13.09 4.31
N VAL A 155 -4.81 11.82 4.21
CA VAL A 155 -4.88 11.11 2.93
C VAL A 155 -6.32 10.83 2.50
N THR A 156 -7.24 10.59 3.44
CA THR A 156 -8.68 10.55 3.14
C THR A 156 -9.16 11.89 2.61
N ARG A 157 -8.83 12.99 3.29
CA ARG A 157 -9.22 14.35 2.87
C ARG A 157 -8.66 14.70 1.47
N LEU A 158 -7.41 14.33 1.20
CA LEU A 158 -6.77 14.54 -0.09
C LEU A 158 -7.41 13.68 -1.19
N ALA A 159 -7.70 12.41 -0.91
CA ALA A 159 -8.38 11.52 -1.85
C ALA A 159 -9.79 12.05 -2.16
N ASP A 160 -10.56 12.46 -1.15
CA ASP A 160 -11.89 13.03 -1.34
C ASP A 160 -11.84 14.27 -2.23
N GLY A 161 -10.96 15.24 -1.92
CA GLY A 161 -10.82 16.46 -2.71
C GLY A 161 -10.25 16.22 -4.12
N ALA A 162 -9.41 15.20 -4.28
CA ALA A 162 -8.84 14.84 -5.58
C ALA A 162 -9.85 14.13 -6.48
N LEU A 163 -10.75 13.31 -5.93
CA LEU A 163 -11.55 12.34 -6.69
C LEU A 163 -13.05 12.64 -6.71
N ILE A 164 -13.61 13.25 -5.67
CA ILE A 164 -15.07 13.36 -5.51
C ILE A 164 -15.56 14.69 -6.08
N ALA A 165 -16.65 14.64 -6.85
CA ALA A 165 -17.31 15.84 -7.34
C ALA A 165 -17.84 16.68 -6.16
N THR A 166 -17.44 17.94 -6.09
CA THR A 166 -18.08 18.89 -5.16
C THR A 166 -19.54 19.08 -5.58
N PRO A 167 -20.52 19.05 -4.66
CA PRO A 167 -21.89 19.42 -5.00
C PRO A 167 -21.87 20.81 -5.63
N GLN A 168 -22.35 20.94 -6.85
CA GLN A 168 -22.57 22.27 -7.41
C GLN A 168 -23.69 22.90 -6.58
N SER A 169 -23.35 23.92 -5.79
CA SER A 169 -24.34 24.82 -5.20
C SER A 169 -25.15 25.39 -6.35
N THR A 170 -26.37 24.87 -6.53
CA THR A 170 -27.30 25.40 -7.53
C THR A 170 -27.70 26.80 -7.04
N PRO A 171 -27.52 27.87 -7.84
CA PRO A 171 -27.95 29.20 -7.47
C PRO A 171 -29.48 29.32 -7.36
#